data_AF-A0A943GZ36-F1
#
_entry.id   AF-A0A943GZ36-F1
#
_cell.length_a   1.000
_cell.length_b   1.000
_cell.length_c   1.000
_cell.angle_alpha   90.00
_cell.angle_beta   90.00
_cell.angle_gamma   90.00
#
_symmetry.space_group_name_H-M   'P 1'
#
loop_
_entity.id
_entity.type
_entity.pdbx_description
1 polymer ?
#
loop_
_entity_poly.entity_id
_entity_poly.type
_entity_poly.pdbx_seq_one_letter_code
_entity_poly.pdbx_strand_id
1 'polypeptide(L)'
;MRKRVIGICICLAFALLLGIGAYQAKTIKTPEVTSDLYSQEEITDAINVVKQEMNMNWKGCDLQEIYYAGDETSKDCLDWATRNDADESLVLLSTFYVGNDCEDGSLEPDSMYENWMWILVRSKDGQWKCVDWGY
;
A
#
# COMPACT_ATOMS: atom_id res chain seq x y z
N MET A 1 -12.46 -36.70 -47.95
CA MET A 1 -13.67 -35.86 -47.76
C MET A 1 -14.82 -36.69 -47.20
N ARG A 2 -15.15 -36.51 -45.92
CA ARG A 2 -16.53 -36.31 -45.42
C ARG A 2 -16.45 -36.07 -43.91
N LYS A 3 -16.87 -34.87 -43.54
CA LYS A 3 -16.82 -34.26 -42.22
C LYS A 3 -17.81 -34.97 -41.30
N ARG A 4 -17.40 -35.27 -40.07
CA ARG A 4 -18.31 -35.47 -38.94
C ARG A 4 -17.88 -34.49 -37.86
N VAL A 5 -18.57 -33.35 -37.85
CA VAL A 5 -18.46 -32.31 -36.83
C VAL A 5 -19.01 -32.92 -35.55
N ILE A 6 -18.13 -33.27 -34.61
CA ILE A 6 -18.48 -33.81 -33.30
C ILE A 6 -18.42 -32.64 -32.31
N GLY A 7 -19.62 -32.20 -31.88
CA GLY A 7 -19.97 -31.35 -30.70
C GLY A 7 -19.11 -30.11 -30.45
N ILE A 8 -19.53 -28.87 -30.68
CA ILE A 8 -20.71 -28.21 -30.10
C ILE A 8 -21.11 -28.82 -28.75
N CYS A 9 -20.32 -28.54 -27.70
CA CYS A 9 -20.77 -28.49 -26.29
C CYS A 9 -19.66 -28.12 -25.27
N ILE A 10 -18.63 -27.35 -25.65
CA ILE A 10 -17.70 -26.71 -24.68
C ILE A 10 -17.63 -25.20 -24.98
N CYS A 11 -18.80 -24.58 -25.10
CA CYS A 11 -18.93 -23.12 -25.32
C CYS A 11 -19.70 -22.41 -24.19
N LEU A 12 -19.95 -23.05 -23.03
CA LEU A 12 -20.86 -22.47 -22.02
C LEU A 12 -20.44 -22.67 -20.55
N ALA A 13 -19.14 -22.63 -20.21
CA ALA A 13 -18.75 -22.75 -18.79
C ALA A 13 -17.48 -22.03 -18.33
N PHE A 14 -16.99 -21.00 -19.03
CA PHE A 14 -16.01 -20.05 -18.43
C PHE A 14 -16.23 -18.61 -18.90
N ALA A 15 -17.50 -18.25 -19.18
CA ALA A 15 -17.94 -16.86 -19.33
C ALA A 15 -18.51 -16.31 -18.00
N LEU A 16 -18.02 -16.82 -16.86
CA LEU A 16 -18.30 -16.28 -15.54
C LEU A 16 -16.99 -15.78 -14.94
N LEU A 17 -16.72 -14.49 -15.18
CA LEU A 17 -16.05 -13.54 -14.28
C LEU A 17 -15.92 -12.15 -14.97
N LEU A 18 -16.80 -11.82 -15.92
CA LEU A 18 -17.08 -10.42 -16.27
C LEU A 18 -18.01 -9.82 -15.20
N GLY A 19 -17.50 -9.79 -13.98
CA GLY A 19 -17.97 -8.95 -12.90
C GLY A 19 -16.98 -7.82 -12.70
N ILE A 20 -16.52 -7.17 -13.78
CA ILE A 20 -15.85 -5.87 -13.64
C ILE A 20 -16.97 -4.86 -13.43
N GLY A 21 -17.58 -4.89 -12.24
CA GLY A 21 -18.16 -3.68 -11.71
C GLY A 21 -17.08 -2.62 -11.84
N ALA A 22 -17.39 -1.48 -12.45
CA ALA A 22 -16.48 -0.36 -12.47
C ALA A 22 -16.22 0.04 -11.01
N TYR A 23 -15.20 -0.56 -10.40
CA TYR A 23 -14.68 -0.12 -9.12
C TYR A 23 -14.15 1.26 -9.39
N GLN A 24 -14.91 2.28 -8.97
CA GLN A 24 -14.36 3.62 -8.92
C GLN A 24 -13.31 3.58 -7.82
N ALA A 25 -12.06 3.36 -8.22
CA ALA A 25 -10.94 3.46 -7.31
C ALA A 25 -10.99 4.86 -6.72
N LYS A 26 -11.17 4.92 -5.40
CA LYS A 26 -11.08 6.15 -4.67
C LYS A 26 -9.68 6.74 -4.88
N THR A 27 -9.61 7.98 -5.35
CA THR A 27 -8.33 8.65 -5.56
C THR A 27 -7.72 9.00 -4.20
N ILE A 28 -6.68 8.26 -3.81
CA ILE A 28 -5.84 8.58 -2.65
C ILE A 28 -4.94 9.76 -3.03
N LYS A 29 -4.85 10.78 -2.18
CA LYS A 29 -3.92 11.90 -2.39
C LYS A 29 -2.50 11.44 -2.11
N THR A 30 -1.59 11.73 -3.02
CA THR A 30 -0.15 11.47 -2.85
C THR A 30 0.64 12.72 -3.22
N PRO A 31 0.67 13.74 -2.35
CA PRO A 31 1.51 14.91 -2.55
C PRO A 31 2.96 14.51 -2.81
N GLU A 32 3.54 15.05 -3.88
CA GLU A 32 4.97 14.91 -4.12
C GLU A 32 5.74 15.78 -3.13
N VAL A 33 6.73 15.18 -2.48
CA VAL A 33 7.66 15.85 -1.57
C VAL A 33 9.06 15.74 -2.16
N THR A 34 9.81 16.83 -2.16
CA THR A 34 11.18 16.84 -2.67
C THR A 34 12.12 16.10 -1.73
N SER A 35 13.10 15.39 -2.29
CA SER A 35 14.09 14.64 -1.54
C SER A 35 15.45 14.72 -2.23
N ASP A 36 16.52 14.87 -1.43
CA ASP A 36 17.91 14.73 -1.85
C ASP A 36 18.39 13.27 -1.72
N LEU A 37 17.66 12.43 -0.98
CA LEU A 37 18.01 11.03 -0.71
C LEU A 37 17.35 10.04 -1.68
N TYR A 38 16.08 10.27 -2.02
CA TYR A 38 15.26 9.34 -2.78
C TYR A 38 14.70 9.99 -4.02
N SER A 39 14.68 9.26 -5.12
CA SER A 39 13.92 9.65 -6.29
C SER A 39 12.41 9.53 -6.04
N GLN A 40 11.61 10.22 -6.86
CA GLN A 40 10.15 10.10 -6.76
C GLN A 40 9.64 8.69 -7.08
N GLU A 41 10.37 7.92 -7.89
CA GLU A 41 10.05 6.52 -8.16
C GLU A 41 10.20 5.67 -6.90
N GLU A 42 11.30 5.84 -6.16
CA GLU A 42 11.54 5.10 -4.92
C GLU A 42 10.54 5.45 -3.81
N ILE A 43 10.14 6.72 -3.72
CA ILE A 43 9.07 7.17 -2.81
C ILE A 43 7.73 6.56 -3.23
N THR A 44 7.45 6.52 -4.53
CA THR A 44 6.22 5.91 -5.07
C THR A 44 6.16 4.41 -4.77
N ASP A 45 7.28 3.70 -4.89
CA ASP A 45 7.39 2.29 -4.54
C ASP A 45 7.13 2.04 -3.05
N ALA A 46 7.67 2.90 -2.16
CA ALA A 46 7.39 2.82 -0.73
C ALA A 46 5.90 3.06 -0.43
N ILE A 47 5.29 4.06 -1.08
CA ILE A 47 3.84 4.34 -0.96
C ILE A 47 3.02 3.12 -1.40
N ASN A 48 3.42 2.43 -2.47
CA ASN A 48 2.72 1.26 -2.96
C ASN A 48 2.78 0.08 -1.97
N VAL A 49 3.90 -0.09 -1.24
CA VAL A 49 3.99 -1.07 -0.15
C VAL A 49 2.97 -0.77 0.95
N VAL A 50 2.86 0.49 1.40
CA VAL A 50 1.86 0.84 2.43
C VAL A 50 0.42 0.72 1.93
N LYS A 51 0.14 1.11 0.68
CA LYS A 51 -1.20 0.89 0.09
C LYS A 51 -1.57 -0.59 0.06
N GLN A 52 -0.61 -1.47 -0.25
CA GLN A 52 -0.83 -2.91 -0.23
C GLN A 52 -1.07 -3.41 1.20
N GLU A 53 -0.26 -2.96 2.17
CA GLU A 53 -0.41 -3.29 3.58
C GLU A 53 -1.79 -2.90 4.11
N MET A 54 -2.21 -1.65 3.85
CA MET A 54 -3.54 -1.18 4.27
C MET A 54 -4.67 -2.00 3.63
N ASN A 55 -4.55 -2.34 2.35
CA ASN A 55 -5.57 -3.12 1.66
C ASN A 55 -5.67 -4.58 2.17
N MET A 56 -4.57 -5.16 2.64
CA MET A 56 -4.54 -6.56 3.10
C MET A 56 -4.90 -6.69 4.58
N ASN A 57 -4.37 -5.80 5.42
CA ASN A 57 -4.33 -5.98 6.87
C ASN A 57 -5.10 -4.89 7.64
N TRP A 58 -5.46 -3.77 7.01
CA TRP A 58 -6.18 -2.65 7.64
C TRP A 58 -7.59 -2.51 7.06
N LYS A 59 -8.30 -3.63 6.93
CA LYS A 59 -9.69 -3.62 6.45
C LYS A 59 -10.55 -2.75 7.36
N GLY A 60 -11.43 -1.95 6.76
CA GLY A 60 -12.24 -0.96 7.47
C GLY A 60 -11.51 0.37 7.70
N CYS A 61 -10.19 0.47 7.46
CA CYS A 61 -9.52 1.77 7.35
C CYS A 61 -9.63 2.32 5.92
N ASP A 62 -9.91 3.61 5.82
CA ASP A 62 -10.07 4.32 4.55
C ASP A 62 -8.99 5.38 4.38
N LEU A 63 -7.95 5.03 3.62
CA LEU A 63 -6.80 5.89 3.32
C LEU A 63 -7.22 7.09 2.45
N GLN A 64 -6.95 8.30 2.94
CA GLN A 64 -7.25 9.56 2.24
C GLN A 64 -6.02 10.14 1.57
N GLU A 65 -4.89 10.10 2.27
CA GLU A 65 -3.64 10.74 1.87
C GLU A 65 -2.43 9.97 2.39
N ILE A 66 -1.36 9.90 1.60
CA ILE A 66 -0.07 9.37 2.01
C ILE A 66 1.07 10.07 1.26
N TYR A 67 2.12 10.47 1.97
CA TYR A 67 3.26 11.17 1.39
C TYR A 67 4.54 10.93 2.18
N TYR A 68 5.67 11.26 1.55
CA TYR A 68 6.98 11.12 2.16
C TYR A 68 7.20 12.16 3.27
N ALA A 69 7.65 11.70 4.44
CA ALA A 69 7.82 12.54 5.63
C ALA A 69 9.04 13.49 5.56
N GLY A 70 9.86 13.37 4.52
CA GLY A 70 11.07 14.16 4.32
C GLY A 70 12.36 13.45 4.76
N ASP A 71 13.48 13.99 4.28
CA ASP A 71 14.82 13.41 4.46
C ASP A 71 15.28 13.42 5.92
N GLU A 72 14.96 14.47 6.67
CA GLU A 72 15.35 14.58 8.08
C GLU A 72 14.67 13.48 8.91
N THR A 73 13.35 13.35 8.80
CA THR A 73 12.57 12.30 9.47
C THR A 73 13.06 10.89 9.12
N SER A 74 13.38 10.66 7.84
CA SER A 74 13.83 9.35 7.38
C SER A 74 15.25 9.00 7.85
N LYS A 75 16.15 9.99 7.94
CA LYS A 75 17.49 9.83 8.54
C LYS A 75 17.43 9.54 10.03
N ASP A 76 16.53 10.21 10.75
CA ASP A 76 16.34 10.00 12.19
C ASP A 76 15.81 8.58 12.51
N CYS A 77 15.26 7.89 11.51
CA CYS A 77 14.76 6.52 11.61
C CYS A 77 15.76 5.44 11.14
N LEU A 78 17.04 5.77 10.88
CA LEU A 78 18.03 4.81 10.36
C LEU A 78 18.32 3.62 11.29
N ASP A 79 18.11 3.78 12.60
CA ASP A 79 18.20 2.69 13.57
C ASP A 79 17.25 1.52 13.23
N TRP A 80 16.11 1.80 12.59
CA TRP A 80 15.18 0.76 12.13
C TRP A 80 15.78 -0.10 11.02
N ALA A 81 16.53 0.49 10.09
CA ALA A 81 17.22 -0.26 9.05
C ALA A 81 18.25 -1.21 9.69
N THR A 82 19.06 -0.69 10.63
CA THR A 82 20.07 -1.48 11.35
C THR A 82 19.46 -2.67 12.10
N ARG A 83 18.32 -2.48 12.77
CA ARG A 83 17.63 -3.55 13.53
C ARG A 83 16.98 -4.62 12.64
N ASN A 84 16.79 -4.31 11.35
CA ASN A 84 16.14 -5.19 10.38
C ASN A 84 17.11 -5.71 9.30
N ASP A 85 18.43 -5.66 9.56
CA ASP A 85 19.48 -6.09 8.62
C ASP A 85 19.34 -5.42 7.23
N ALA A 86 19.02 -4.12 7.22
CA ALA A 86 18.79 -3.29 6.06
C ALA A 86 19.75 -2.07 6.04
N ASP A 87 19.82 -1.39 4.89
CA ASP A 87 20.77 -0.30 4.66
C ASP A 87 20.11 1.09 4.73
N GLU A 88 18.81 1.16 4.41
CA GLU A 88 18.08 2.42 4.25
C GLU A 88 16.74 2.39 4.99
N SER A 89 16.31 3.55 5.48
CA SER A 89 15.00 3.79 6.10
C SER A 89 14.26 4.93 5.43
N LEU A 90 12.95 4.77 5.24
CA LEU A 90 12.08 5.78 4.64
C LEU A 90 10.79 5.87 5.47
N VAL A 91 10.39 7.08 5.82
CA VAL A 91 9.16 7.32 6.59
C VAL A 91 8.09 7.95 5.70
N LEU A 92 6.88 7.39 5.76
CA LEU A 92 5.68 7.98 5.15
C LEU A 92 4.74 8.47 6.25
N LEU A 93 4.04 9.57 5.98
CA LEU A 93 2.92 10.06 6.78
C LEU A 93 1.63 9.80 6.02
N SER A 94 0.59 9.41 6.77
CA SER A 94 -0.72 9.16 6.20
C SER A 94 -1.85 9.78 7.00
N THR A 95 -2.96 9.98 6.29
CA THR A 95 -4.25 10.34 6.87
C THR A 95 -5.28 9.32 6.44
N PHE A 96 -5.94 8.68 7.40
CA PHE A 96 -6.99 7.68 7.14
C PHE A 96 -8.10 7.76 8.19
N TYR A 97 -9.30 7.37 7.76
CA TYR A 97 -10.45 7.23 8.64
C TYR A 97 -10.62 5.77 9.07
N VAL A 98 -10.96 5.53 10.33
CA VAL A 98 -11.19 4.19 10.88
C VAL A 98 -12.70 3.95 10.93
N GLY A 99 -13.18 3.02 10.11
CA GLY A 99 -14.57 2.59 10.12
C GLY A 99 -14.92 1.75 11.35
N ASN A 100 -16.22 1.62 11.63
CA ASN A 100 -16.73 0.76 12.71
C ASN A 100 -16.47 -0.74 12.48
N ASP A 101 -16.17 -1.10 11.24
CA ASP A 101 -15.81 -2.44 10.79
C ASP A 101 -14.29 -2.64 10.70
N CYS A 102 -13.49 -1.71 11.24
CA CYS A 102 -12.05 -1.88 11.26
C CYS A 102 -11.65 -3.12 12.06
N GLU A 103 -10.93 -4.03 11.40
CA GLU A 103 -10.49 -5.29 12.01
C GLU A 103 -9.27 -5.08 12.92
N ASP A 104 -8.61 -3.92 12.86
CA ASP A 104 -7.55 -3.54 13.78
C ASP A 104 -8.16 -3.03 15.10
N GLY A 105 -8.20 -3.92 16.10
CA GLY A 105 -8.74 -3.63 17.43
C GLY A 105 -7.90 -2.68 18.28
N SER A 106 -6.77 -2.16 17.77
CA SER A 106 -5.94 -1.17 18.48
C SER A 106 -6.29 0.28 18.12
N LEU A 107 -7.05 0.50 17.04
CA LEU A 107 -7.48 1.81 16.58
C LEU A 107 -8.87 2.16 17.12
N GLU A 108 -9.11 3.44 17.39
CA GLU A 108 -10.41 3.94 17.81
C GLU A 108 -11.35 3.98 16.59
N PRO A 109 -12.50 3.29 16.63
CA PRO A 109 -13.50 3.38 15.57
C PRO A 109 -14.07 4.79 15.40
N ASP A 110 -14.61 5.07 14.22
CA ASP A 110 -15.24 6.35 13.86
C ASP A 110 -14.33 7.58 14.09
N SER A 111 -13.03 7.39 13.85
CA SER A 111 -12.01 8.42 14.12
C SER A 111 -11.12 8.69 12.91
N MET A 112 -10.60 9.91 12.83
CA MET A 112 -9.61 10.32 11.82
C MET A 112 -8.22 10.28 12.45
N TYR A 113 -7.30 9.58 11.80
CA TYR A 113 -5.88 9.55 12.15
C TYR A 113 -5.12 10.40 11.13
N GLU A 114 -4.36 11.37 11.62
CA GLU A 114 -3.55 12.29 10.83
C GLU A 114 -2.08 12.12 11.19
N ASN A 115 -1.18 12.28 10.21
CA ASN A 115 0.27 12.13 10.38
C ASN A 115 0.68 10.79 10.98
N TRP A 116 -0.08 9.72 10.71
CA TRP A 116 0.28 8.38 11.13
C TRP A 116 1.53 7.92 10.38
N MET A 117 2.56 7.51 11.12
CA MET A 117 3.84 7.13 10.53
C MET A 117 3.84 5.69 10.05
N TRP A 118 4.52 5.48 8.92
CA TRP A 118 4.90 4.16 8.42
C TRP A 118 6.40 4.14 8.23
N ILE A 119 7.07 3.19 8.87
CA ILE A 119 8.51 3.02 8.79
C ILE A 119 8.81 1.90 7.82
N LEU A 120 9.49 2.23 6.73
CA LEU A 120 9.94 1.28 5.73
C LEU A 120 11.45 1.17 5.75
N VAL A 121 11.94 -0.04 5.48
CA VAL A 121 13.38 -0.31 5.33
C VAL A 121 13.64 -1.12 4.07
N ARG A 122 14.84 -0.99 3.51
CA ARG A 122 15.33 -1.88 2.45
C ARG A 122 16.85 -2.04 2.53
N SER A 123 17.34 -3.17 2.04
CA SER A 123 18.75 -3.27 1.66
C SER A 123 18.99 -2.46 0.39
N LYS A 124 20.23 -2.07 0.15
CA LYS A 124 20.62 -1.34 -1.06
C LYS A 124 20.15 -2.10 -2.32
N ASP A 125 19.49 -1.39 -3.22
CA ASP A 125 18.88 -1.92 -4.46
C ASP A 125 17.78 -3.00 -4.23
N GLY A 126 17.31 -3.17 -2.98
CA GLY A 126 16.25 -4.09 -2.60
C GLY A 126 14.85 -3.48 -2.63
N GLN A 127 13.84 -4.29 -2.32
CA GLN A 127 12.45 -3.83 -2.18
C GLN A 127 12.19 -3.27 -0.79
N TRP A 128 11.36 -2.23 -0.72
CA TRP A 128 10.85 -1.69 0.54
C TRP A 128 10.04 -2.72 1.32
N LYS A 129 10.23 -2.72 2.64
CA LYS A 129 9.43 -3.50 3.59
C LYS A 129 8.93 -2.55 4.68
N CYS A 130 7.63 -2.53 4.94
CA CYS A 130 7.10 -1.86 6.11
C CYS A 130 7.41 -2.71 7.35
N VAL A 131 8.06 -2.11 8.35
CA VAL A 131 8.52 -2.80 9.57
C VAL A 131 7.91 -2.28 10.85
N ASP A 132 7.35 -1.06 10.83
CA ASP A 132 6.62 -0.49 11.96
C ASP A 132 5.69 0.63 11.51
N TRP A 133 4.77 1.04 12.39
CA TRP A 133 3.80 2.10 12.17
C TRP A 133 3.23 2.65 13.49
N GLY A 134 2.81 3.91 13.50
CA GLY A 134 2.21 4.53 14.69
C GLY A 134 2.54 5.99 14.92
N TYR A 135 2.39 6.41 16.16
CA TYR A 135 2.78 7.73 16.70
C TYR A 135 4.03 7.63 17.57
#